data_AF-A0AA42HII5-F1
#
_entry.id   AF-A0AA42HII5-F1
#
_cell.length_a   1.000
_cell.length_b   1.000
_cell.length_c   1.000
_cell.angle_alpha   90.00
_cell.angle_beta   90.00
_cell.angle_gamma   90.00
#
_symmetry.space_group_name_H-M   'P 1'
#
loop_
_entity.id
_entity.type
_entity.pdbx_description
1 polymer ?
#
loop_
_entity_poly.entity_id
_entity_poly.type
_entity_poly.pdbx_seq_one_letter_code
_entity_poly.pdbx_strand_id
1 'polypeptide(L)'
;MALSDLTVRQAKAAKKTYSIPDTDGLGLVVAPTGGKSWHLRYYWLGKQKRISLGNYPEIGLREARTLRDEARALLAQGINPHTDRKQKRHAVKLASDYTFKAVFDAWVEHRAKELKEGRNSTLSQIKRIFEKDVLPSLKQMSIYDIRRPQLLGVLARIEKREAFTTAEKVRTWLGQLFRYALVIVEGMEANPATDLDVVAEPKPAVTHNPYLHLPELPEFLQKLRLYNPRGWQTQLGIRLLFLTGVRTGELRLATPDQFDLDRGLWIIPPQIVKQLQDEMRKAGKRPQDVPPYIVPLSLQAIEIVRYLLGVMRPAQRHLLTHRSELKKRISENTLNAALKRMGYEDKLTGHGIRGTISTALNEIGYPKIWVDAQLSHSDPNKVSSAYNHAKYVEPRRRMMQDWADRLDLLEQGQVEAASAHLTIHIEGVPAMAEEDKPDAIVAASSAPPVPPVVATPIVVTPNEGGITFQRLSQVPPSPTHAPEPEVSAIQREREEMLAIYESPSSLPVPLFGKLAGKSKDQINRELKAGKLLSISLGNRGQRVPDWQLVPLKHKLAQVLMRQYPQADSWELYRMLTQPHPDLGDRAAIDIVTPSNLGMVVQIIAGSEPHANAPEVVPPRPISEEVRQSVR
;
A
#
# COMPACT_ATOMS: atom_id res chain seq x y z
N MET A 1 41.00 59.14 41.50
CA MET A 1 42.16 59.14 40.57
C MET A 1 41.84 58.21 39.41
N ALA A 2 42.20 58.59 38.19
CA ALA A 2 42.04 57.74 37.02
C ALA A 2 43.12 56.65 37.00
N LEU A 3 42.75 55.43 36.63
CA LEU A 3 43.69 54.31 36.43
C LEU A 3 44.59 54.57 35.21
N SER A 4 45.84 54.11 35.28
CA SER A 4 46.77 54.04 34.14
C SER A 4 47.00 52.59 33.70
N ASP A 5 47.30 52.34 32.43
CA ASP A 5 47.56 50.98 31.94
C ASP A 5 48.69 50.26 32.68
N LEU A 6 49.69 51.02 33.13
CA LEU A 6 50.81 50.51 33.92
C LEU A 6 50.35 50.02 35.30
N THR A 7 49.48 50.77 35.98
CA THR A 7 48.88 50.34 37.27
C THR A 7 47.99 49.10 37.13
N VAL A 8 47.27 48.97 36.01
CA VAL A 8 46.44 47.79 35.70
C VAL A 8 47.31 46.55 35.48
N ARG A 9 48.40 46.67 34.72
CA ARG A 9 49.37 45.59 34.49
C ARG A 9 50.04 45.15 35.78
N GLN A 10 50.48 46.10 36.60
CA GLN A 10 51.23 45.84 37.84
C GLN A 10 50.38 45.38 39.04
N ALA A 11 49.05 45.46 38.96
CA ALA A 11 48.18 44.97 40.02
C ALA A 11 48.40 43.46 40.28
N LYS A 12 48.77 43.09 41.52
CA LYS A 12 49.08 41.70 41.93
C LYS A 12 47.98 41.11 42.80
N ALA A 13 47.85 39.80 42.80
CA ALA A 13 46.94 39.11 43.71
C ALA A 13 47.27 39.42 45.18
N ALA A 14 46.24 39.59 46.00
CA ALA A 14 46.35 39.76 47.45
C ALA A 14 45.58 38.63 48.16
N LYS A 15 45.74 38.51 49.49
CA LYS A 15 45.04 37.48 50.30
C LYS A 15 43.50 37.58 50.23
N LYS A 16 42.95 38.74 49.85
CA LYS A 16 41.52 38.99 49.67
C LYS A 16 41.28 39.76 48.37
N THR A 17 40.10 39.57 47.78
CA THR A 17 39.65 40.33 46.61
C THR A 17 39.64 41.82 46.93
N TYR A 18 40.26 42.63 46.09
CA TYR A 18 40.26 44.08 46.24
C TYR A 18 39.90 44.76 44.91
N SER A 19 39.44 46.01 44.99
CA SER A 19 39.03 46.80 43.84
C SER A 19 39.85 48.08 43.76
N ILE A 20 40.44 48.34 42.59
CA ILE A 20 41.12 49.59 42.29
C ILE A 20 40.14 50.48 41.52
N PRO A 21 39.72 51.63 42.06
CA PRO A 21 38.74 52.49 41.42
C PRO A 21 39.33 53.23 40.21
N ASP A 22 38.52 53.41 39.17
CA ASP A 22 38.72 54.37 38.09
C ASP A 22 37.63 55.47 38.17
N THR A 23 37.49 56.26 37.11
CA THR A 23 36.47 57.30 36.98
C THR A 23 35.05 56.75 36.76
N ASP A 24 34.05 57.52 37.19
CA ASP A 24 32.62 57.28 36.90
C ASP A 24 32.10 55.89 37.31
N GLY A 25 32.55 55.41 38.46
CA GLY A 25 32.07 54.14 39.03
C GLY A 25 32.73 52.88 38.45
N LEU A 26 33.58 53.01 37.43
CA LEU A 26 34.42 51.94 36.90
C LEU A 26 35.51 51.57 37.93
N GLY A 27 35.94 50.31 37.93
CA GLY A 27 37.08 49.86 38.72
C GLY A 27 37.56 48.48 38.27
N LEU A 28 38.82 48.19 38.57
CA LEU A 28 39.44 46.89 38.34
C LEU A 28 39.33 46.05 39.61
N VAL A 29 38.68 44.90 39.55
CA VAL A 29 38.63 43.93 40.64
C VAL A 29 39.71 42.88 40.41
N VAL A 30 40.54 42.64 41.43
CA VAL A 30 41.62 41.65 41.41
C VAL A 30 41.27 40.53 42.37
N ALA A 31 41.13 39.32 41.85
CA ALA A 31 40.83 38.12 42.62
C ALA A 31 42.10 37.60 43.34
N PRO A 32 41.97 36.85 44.45
CA PRO A 32 43.10 36.20 45.12
C PRO A 32 43.85 35.21 44.24
N THR A 33 43.19 34.67 43.21
CA THR A 33 43.77 33.77 42.21
C THR A 33 44.54 34.51 41.11
N GLY A 34 44.59 35.85 41.15
CA GLY A 34 45.29 36.69 40.16
C GLY A 34 44.46 37.11 38.95
N GLY A 35 43.22 36.61 38.81
CA GLY A 35 42.29 37.06 37.79
C GLY A 35 41.90 38.53 37.97
N LYS A 36 41.81 39.28 36.86
CA LYS A 36 41.47 40.71 36.83
C LYS A 36 40.21 40.93 36.00
N SER A 37 39.23 41.66 36.53
CA SER A 37 37.98 41.96 35.84
C SER A 37 37.55 43.41 36.03
N TRP A 38 36.96 43.99 35.00
CA TRP A 38 36.41 45.33 35.02
C TRP A 38 35.00 45.31 35.60
N HIS A 39 34.69 46.21 36.52
CA HIS A 39 33.36 46.34 37.12
C HIS A 39 32.90 47.78 37.11
N LEU A 40 31.62 47.98 36.77
CA LEU A 40 30.94 49.25 36.88
C LEU A 40 29.96 49.21 38.06
N ARG A 41 30.09 50.17 38.97
CA ARG A 41 29.12 50.45 40.04
C ARG A 41 28.15 51.52 39.55
N TYR A 42 26.85 51.28 39.68
CA TYR A 42 25.80 52.20 39.23
C TYR A 42 24.59 52.14 40.17
N TYR A 43 23.69 53.11 40.10
CA TYR A 43 22.42 53.10 40.84
C TYR A 43 21.27 52.75 39.90
N TRP A 44 20.33 51.93 40.38
CA TRP A 44 19.11 51.59 39.69
C TRP A 44 17.95 51.54 40.68
N LEU A 45 16.90 52.35 40.46
CA LEU A 45 15.74 52.47 41.36
C LEU A 45 16.17 52.68 42.83
N GLY A 46 17.10 53.61 43.06
CA GLY A 46 17.60 53.96 44.39
C GLY A 46 18.54 52.94 45.04
N LYS A 47 18.82 51.80 44.40
CA LYS A 47 19.73 50.77 44.93
C LYS A 47 21.04 50.72 44.15
N GLN A 48 22.17 50.68 44.86
CA GLN A 48 23.48 50.48 44.22
C GLN A 48 23.61 49.05 43.70
N LYS A 49 24.05 48.92 42.46
CA LYS A 49 24.28 47.68 41.73
C LYS A 49 25.68 47.67 41.12
N ARG A 50 26.14 46.47 40.76
CA ARG A 50 27.45 46.25 40.14
C ARG A 50 27.30 45.31 38.95
N ILE A 51 27.89 45.66 37.81
CA ILE A 51 27.97 44.81 36.61
C ILE A 51 29.45 44.60 36.26
N SER A 52 29.82 43.39 35.85
CA SER A 52 31.15 43.12 35.27
C SER A 52 31.13 43.54 33.80
N LEU A 53 32.16 44.23 33.31
CA LEU A 53 32.29 44.61 31.90
C LEU A 53 33.19 43.65 31.10
N GLY A 54 33.88 42.73 31.79
CA GLY A 54 34.70 41.66 31.22
C GLY A 54 36.07 41.55 31.88
N ASN A 55 36.92 40.66 31.37
CA ASN A 55 38.17 40.29 32.01
C ASN A 55 39.37 40.95 31.34
N TYR A 56 40.41 41.23 32.12
CA TYR A 56 41.71 41.67 31.60
C TYR A 56 42.61 40.42 31.43
N PRO A 57 43.37 40.28 30.32
CA PRO A 57 43.71 41.30 29.32
C PRO A 57 42.78 41.37 28.09
N GLU A 58 41.77 40.50 27.96
CA GLU A 58 40.85 40.47 26.80
C GLU A 58 40.17 41.82 26.55
N ILE A 59 39.83 42.53 27.62
CA ILE A 59 39.32 43.90 27.57
C ILE A 59 40.35 44.84 28.20
N GLY A 60 40.89 45.74 27.39
CA GLY A 60 41.84 46.76 27.83
C GLY A 60 41.18 47.89 28.64
N LEU A 61 41.98 48.75 29.28
CA LEU A 61 41.44 49.91 30.04
C LEU A 61 40.61 50.85 29.15
N ARG A 62 41.05 51.09 27.91
CA ARG A 62 40.34 51.94 26.96
C ARG A 62 38.96 51.38 26.62
N GLU A 63 38.87 50.10 26.29
CA GLU A 63 37.61 49.41 25.99
C GLU A 63 36.71 49.29 27.22
N ALA A 64 37.29 49.12 28.41
CA ALA A 64 36.52 49.16 29.65
C ALA A 64 35.86 50.52 29.89
N ARG A 65 36.53 51.63 29.50
CA ARG A 65 35.95 52.98 29.55
C ARG A 65 34.86 53.19 28.50
N THR A 66 35.00 52.65 27.28
CA THR A 66 33.92 52.73 26.27
C THR A 66 32.69 51.94 26.71
N LEU A 67 32.85 50.70 27.19
CA LEU A 67 31.76 49.88 27.73
C LEU A 67 31.08 50.52 28.94
N ARG A 68 31.84 51.26 29.76
CA ARG A 68 31.28 52.06 30.85
C ARG A 68 30.38 53.16 30.30
N ASP A 69 30.83 53.91 29.31
CA ASP A 69 30.08 55.03 28.74
C ASP A 69 28.80 54.55 28.05
N GLU A 70 28.84 53.41 27.35
CA GLU A 70 27.66 52.72 26.81
C GLU A 70 26.66 52.32 27.91
N ALA A 71 27.14 51.71 29.00
CA ALA A 71 26.29 51.33 30.13
C ALA A 71 25.68 52.56 30.84
N ARG A 72 26.41 53.67 30.91
CA ARG A 72 25.88 54.94 31.44
C ARG A 72 24.85 55.57 30.51
N ALA A 73 25.03 55.48 29.19
CA ALA A 73 24.04 55.93 28.22
C ALA A 73 22.72 55.15 28.36
N LEU A 74 22.78 53.83 28.55
CA LEU A 74 21.59 53.01 28.86
C LEU A 74 20.88 53.47 30.13
N LEU A 75 21.63 53.76 31.20
CA LEU A 75 21.06 54.28 32.44
C LEU A 75 20.39 55.65 32.25
N ALA A 76 20.97 56.53 31.44
CA ALA A 76 20.38 57.83 31.12
C ALA A 76 19.07 57.70 30.32
N GLN A 77 18.93 56.65 29.51
CA GLN A 77 17.70 56.29 28.82
C GLN A 77 16.68 55.55 29.72
N GLY A 78 16.99 55.35 31.00
CA GLY A 78 16.12 54.60 31.91
C GLY A 78 16.08 53.10 31.63
N ILE A 79 17.15 52.52 31.07
CA ILE A 79 17.31 51.08 30.82
C ILE A 79 18.38 50.52 31.75
N ASN A 80 18.09 49.40 32.44
CA ASN A 80 19.08 48.76 33.31
C ASN A 80 20.12 47.98 32.49
N PRO A 81 21.43 48.31 32.57
CA PRO A 81 22.46 47.64 31.78
C PRO A 81 22.57 46.13 32.05
N HIS A 82 22.22 45.69 33.26
CA HIS A 82 22.23 44.27 33.60
C HIS A 82 21.09 43.51 32.91
N THR A 83 19.89 44.10 32.82
CA THR A 83 18.76 43.48 32.14
C THR A 83 18.93 43.53 30.63
N ASP A 84 19.41 44.65 30.07
CA ASP A 84 19.74 44.77 28.64
C ASP A 84 20.77 43.70 28.22
N ARG A 85 21.86 43.54 28.98
CA ARG A 85 22.83 42.48 28.70
C ARG A 85 22.23 41.07 28.82
N LYS A 86 21.35 40.84 29.80
CA LYS A 86 20.66 39.54 29.94
C LYS A 86 19.74 39.28 28.74
N GLN A 87 19.00 40.29 28.27
CA GLN A 87 18.14 40.22 27.09
C GLN A 87 18.95 39.97 25.81
N LYS A 88 20.07 40.70 25.60
CA LYS A 88 20.98 40.46 24.46
C LYS A 88 21.53 39.03 24.45
N ARG A 89 21.99 38.52 25.61
CA ARG A 89 22.43 37.12 25.73
C ARG A 89 21.31 36.12 25.48
N HIS A 90 20.10 36.42 25.94
CA HIS A 90 18.92 35.60 25.69
C HIS A 90 18.60 35.56 24.20
N ALA A 91 18.58 36.71 23.53
CA ALA A 91 18.33 36.82 22.09
C ALA A 91 19.35 36.04 21.25
N VAL A 92 20.65 36.11 21.59
CA VAL A 92 21.69 35.31 20.91
C VAL A 92 21.46 33.80 21.10
N LYS A 93 21.08 33.39 22.31
CA LYS A 93 20.74 31.99 22.59
C LYS A 93 19.51 31.55 21.78
N LEU A 94 18.43 32.34 21.81
CA LEU A 94 17.22 32.06 21.05
C LEU A 94 17.49 32.00 19.54
N ALA A 95 18.34 32.87 19.00
CA ALA A 95 18.72 32.85 17.59
C ALA A 95 19.50 31.57 17.21
N SER A 96 20.28 31.03 18.15
CA SER A 96 21.01 29.76 17.98
C SER A 96 20.09 28.55 18.12
N ASP A 97 19.11 28.62 19.03
CA ASP A 97 18.15 27.54 19.29
C ASP A 97 17.09 27.46 18.15
N TYR A 98 16.63 28.61 17.64
CA TYR A 98 15.63 28.72 16.58
C TYR A 98 16.24 28.97 15.20
N THR A 99 17.11 28.07 14.77
CA THR A 99 17.48 28.01 13.35
C THR A 99 16.30 27.59 12.49
N PHE A 100 16.28 27.99 11.21
CA PHE A 100 15.24 27.58 10.27
C PHE A 100 15.09 26.06 10.21
N LYS A 101 16.21 25.32 10.24
CA LYS A 101 16.17 23.86 10.24
C LYS A 101 15.51 23.29 11.50
N ALA A 102 15.86 23.80 12.68
CA ALA A 102 15.24 23.34 13.93
C ALA A 102 13.71 23.57 13.93
N VAL A 103 13.27 24.75 13.47
CA VAL A 103 11.84 25.06 13.37
C VAL A 103 11.15 24.22 12.28
N PHE A 104 11.81 24.00 11.14
CA PHE A 104 11.31 23.12 10.09
C PHE A 104 11.13 21.68 10.58
N ASP A 105 12.12 21.13 11.30
CA ASP A 105 12.04 19.77 11.83
C ASP A 105 10.87 19.65 12.84
N ALA A 106 10.74 20.61 13.76
CA ALA A 106 9.63 20.66 14.72
C ALA A 106 8.26 20.80 14.02
N TRP A 107 8.17 21.62 12.97
CA TRP A 107 6.96 21.77 12.17
C TRP A 107 6.61 20.46 11.43
N VAL A 108 7.60 19.78 10.87
CA VAL A 108 7.42 18.48 10.19
C VAL A 108 6.95 17.41 11.18
N GLU A 109 7.50 17.36 12.38
CA GLU A 109 7.05 16.47 13.46
C GLU A 109 5.61 16.77 13.87
N HIS A 110 5.24 18.05 13.99
CA HIS A 110 3.87 18.45 14.26
C HIS A 110 2.92 17.99 13.13
N ARG A 111 3.32 18.20 11.87
CA ARG A 111 2.53 17.79 10.69
C ARG A 111 2.43 16.27 10.55
N ALA A 112 3.41 15.51 11.03
CA ALA A 112 3.36 14.04 11.05
C ALA A 112 2.23 13.50 11.94
N LYS A 113 1.72 14.28 12.90
CA LYS A 113 0.58 13.89 13.73
C LYS A 113 -0.75 13.85 12.96
N GLU A 114 -0.88 14.68 11.93
CA GLU A 114 -2.11 14.79 11.12
C GLU A 114 -1.99 14.11 9.75
N LEU A 115 -0.79 14.12 9.17
CA LEU A 115 -0.55 13.61 7.82
C LEU A 115 -0.01 12.19 7.84
N LYS A 116 -0.61 11.32 7.02
CA LYS A 116 -0.12 9.95 6.82
C LYS A 116 1.28 9.95 6.21
N GLU A 117 2.13 9.05 6.68
CA GLU A 117 3.41 8.76 6.05
C GLU A 117 3.22 7.92 4.78
N GLY A 118 4.12 8.10 3.80
CA GLY A 118 4.14 7.30 2.58
C GLY A 118 4.91 7.99 1.46
N ARG A 119 5.46 7.21 0.53
CA ARG A 119 6.39 7.67 -0.52
C ARG A 119 5.95 8.94 -1.28
N ASN A 120 4.65 9.09 -1.57
CA ASN A 120 4.08 10.26 -2.25
C ASN A 120 3.12 11.07 -1.37
N SER A 121 3.19 10.86 -0.06
CA SER A 121 2.45 11.68 0.91
C SER A 121 2.88 13.14 0.80
N THR A 122 1.99 14.04 1.22
CA THR A 122 2.32 15.47 1.35
C THR A 122 3.55 15.67 2.23
N LEU A 123 3.70 14.88 3.30
CA LEU A 123 4.85 14.96 4.20
C LEU A 123 6.17 14.57 3.52
N SER A 124 6.18 13.49 2.73
CA SER A 124 7.37 13.12 1.95
C SER A 124 7.69 14.14 0.85
N GLN A 125 6.67 14.76 0.24
CA GLN A 125 6.88 15.86 -0.71
C GLN A 125 7.50 17.08 -0.03
N ILE A 126 7.00 17.47 1.15
CA ILE A 126 7.55 18.57 1.96
C ILE A 126 9.04 18.31 2.24
N LYS A 127 9.38 17.16 2.83
CA LYS A 127 10.78 16.82 3.15
C LYS A 127 11.68 16.89 1.92
N ARG A 128 11.33 16.19 0.84
CA ARG A 128 12.13 16.12 -0.39
C ARG A 128 12.34 17.49 -1.04
N ILE A 129 11.28 18.31 -1.13
CA ILE A 129 11.34 19.61 -1.79
C ILE A 129 12.10 20.61 -0.90
N PHE A 130 11.86 20.61 0.42
CA PHE A 130 12.60 21.48 1.33
C PHE A 130 14.10 21.14 1.37
N GLU A 131 14.46 19.85 1.43
CA GLU A 131 15.87 19.41 1.37
C GLU A 131 16.56 19.84 0.09
N LYS A 132 15.87 19.73 -1.06
CA LYS A 132 16.42 20.07 -2.37
C LYS A 132 16.52 21.59 -2.58
N ASP A 133 15.47 22.34 -2.24
CA ASP A 133 15.27 23.70 -2.74
C ASP A 133 15.37 24.78 -1.65
N VAL A 134 15.01 24.47 -0.39
CA VAL A 134 14.85 25.47 0.68
C VAL A 134 16.02 25.45 1.68
N LEU A 135 16.31 24.27 2.23
CA LEU A 135 17.34 24.06 3.25
C LEU A 135 18.76 24.43 2.79
N PRO A 136 19.18 24.26 1.52
CA PRO A 136 20.53 24.64 1.11
C PRO A 136 20.90 26.10 1.40
N SER A 137 19.93 27.02 1.35
CA SER A 137 20.14 28.44 1.62
C SER A 137 19.72 28.89 3.01
N LEU A 138 18.70 28.28 3.61
CA LEU A 138 18.09 28.80 4.84
C LEU A 138 18.46 28.04 6.11
N LYS A 139 18.99 26.80 6.02
CA LYS A 139 19.09 25.88 7.18
C LYS A 139 19.79 26.45 8.42
N GLN A 140 20.86 27.23 8.24
CA GLN A 140 21.67 27.78 9.34
C GLN A 140 21.20 29.17 9.80
N MET A 141 20.32 29.81 9.03
CA MET A 141 19.83 31.13 9.39
C MET A 141 18.91 31.02 10.60
N SER A 142 19.06 31.95 11.53
CA SER A 142 18.09 32.19 12.60
C SER A 142 16.74 32.58 11.97
N ILE A 143 15.65 32.05 12.53
CA ILE A 143 14.31 32.34 12.01
C ILE A 143 13.94 33.82 12.11
N TYR A 144 14.53 34.55 13.06
CA TYR A 144 14.36 36.00 13.25
C TYR A 144 14.99 36.83 12.12
N ASP A 145 16.02 36.28 11.45
CA ASP A 145 16.77 36.99 10.41
C ASP A 145 16.21 36.75 9.00
N ILE A 146 15.24 35.83 8.87
CA ILE A 146 14.64 35.50 7.58
C ILE A 146 13.58 36.54 7.22
N ARG A 147 13.82 37.24 6.12
CA ARG A 147 12.92 38.25 5.56
C ARG A 147 12.40 37.80 4.19
N ARG A 148 11.44 38.54 3.65
CA ARG A 148 10.85 38.30 2.32
C ARG A 148 11.91 38.10 1.21
N PRO A 149 13.00 38.90 1.11
CA PRO A 149 14.00 38.74 0.04
C PRO A 149 14.66 37.36 0.01
N GLN A 150 14.95 36.76 1.16
CA GLN A 150 15.54 35.42 1.22
C GLN A 150 14.56 34.35 0.71
N LEU A 151 13.27 34.50 1.05
CA LEU A 151 12.23 33.58 0.57
C LEU A 151 12.00 33.72 -0.94
N LEU A 152 11.98 34.96 -1.44
CA LEU A 152 11.88 35.23 -2.87
C LEU A 152 13.09 34.68 -3.64
N GLY A 153 14.30 34.78 -3.08
CA GLY A 153 15.49 34.15 -3.70
C GLY A 153 15.42 32.63 -3.78
N VAL A 154 14.71 31.97 -2.85
CA VAL A 154 14.42 30.53 -2.94
C VAL A 154 13.40 30.25 -4.05
N LEU A 155 12.29 31.00 -4.08
CA LEU A 155 11.22 30.82 -5.05
C LEU A 155 11.66 31.11 -6.47
N ALA A 156 12.40 32.20 -6.70
CA ALA A 156 12.93 32.58 -7.99
C ALA A 156 13.86 31.50 -8.57
N ARG A 157 14.64 30.79 -7.75
CA ARG A 157 15.46 29.65 -8.22
C ARG A 157 14.59 28.46 -8.67
N ILE A 158 13.42 28.26 -8.06
CA ILE A 158 12.46 27.21 -8.44
C ILE A 158 11.70 27.62 -9.71
N GLU A 159 11.37 28.89 -9.85
CA GLU A 159 10.66 29.43 -11.02
C GLU A 159 11.58 29.50 -12.24
N LYS A 160 12.86 29.86 -12.06
CA LYS A 160 13.89 29.84 -13.12
C LYS A 160 14.11 28.46 -13.78
N ARG A 161 13.77 27.37 -13.11
CA ARG A 161 13.81 26.00 -13.66
C ARG A 161 12.43 25.53 -14.19
N GLU A 162 11.49 26.46 -14.35
CA GLU A 162 10.13 26.26 -14.84
C GLU A 162 9.27 25.32 -13.95
N ALA A 163 9.64 25.17 -12.67
CA ALA A 163 8.93 24.29 -11.73
C ALA A 163 7.82 25.04 -10.96
N PHE A 164 6.93 25.72 -11.67
CA PHE A 164 5.92 26.64 -11.11
C PHE A 164 4.98 25.98 -10.08
N THR A 165 4.54 24.74 -10.32
CA THR A 165 3.70 23.99 -9.37
C THR A 165 4.43 23.66 -8.07
N THR A 166 5.76 23.50 -8.14
CA THR A 166 6.59 23.31 -6.95
C THR A 166 6.76 24.63 -6.21
N ALA A 167 6.96 25.74 -6.91
CA ALA A 167 7.06 27.06 -6.30
C ALA A 167 5.79 27.43 -5.53
N GLU A 168 4.60 27.19 -6.09
CA GLU A 168 3.32 27.41 -5.40
C GLU A 168 3.19 26.56 -4.13
N LYS A 169 3.56 25.28 -4.18
CA LYS A 169 3.55 24.41 -2.99
C LYS A 169 4.51 24.92 -1.93
N VAL A 170 5.72 25.32 -2.32
CA VAL A 170 6.72 25.88 -1.42
C VAL A 170 6.22 27.18 -0.79
N ARG A 171 5.60 28.09 -1.56
CA ARG A 171 4.93 29.30 -1.02
C ARG A 171 3.90 28.93 0.06
N THR A 172 3.02 27.99 -0.25
CA THR A 172 1.99 27.51 0.68
C THR A 172 2.61 26.93 1.95
N TRP A 173 3.63 26.08 1.82
CA TRP A 173 4.30 25.42 2.94
C TRP A 173 5.15 26.36 3.78
N LEU A 174 5.84 27.33 3.18
CA LEU A 174 6.54 28.40 3.90
C LEU A 174 5.53 29.22 4.71
N GLY A 175 4.39 29.60 4.11
CA GLY A 175 3.31 30.28 4.80
C GLY A 175 2.73 29.50 5.99
N GLN A 176 2.67 28.17 5.89
CA GLN A 176 2.24 27.29 6.98
C GLN A 176 3.31 27.14 8.06
N LEU A 177 4.58 26.98 7.68
CA LEU A 177 5.72 26.85 8.58
C LEU A 177 5.88 28.10 9.43
N PHE A 178 5.86 29.29 8.82
CA PHE A 178 6.00 30.54 9.55
C PHE A 178 4.75 30.87 10.39
N ARG A 179 3.55 30.43 9.99
CA ARG A 179 2.36 30.48 10.86
C ARG A 179 2.51 29.60 12.10
N TYR A 180 3.09 28.42 11.95
CA TYR A 180 3.43 27.56 13.07
C TYR A 180 4.51 28.21 13.95
N ALA A 181 5.56 28.76 13.33
CA ALA A 181 6.64 29.45 14.02
C ALA A 181 6.16 30.62 14.88
N LEU A 182 5.21 31.43 14.38
CA LEU A 182 4.60 32.52 15.15
C LEU A 182 4.02 32.10 16.50
N VAL A 183 3.57 30.86 16.64
CA VAL A 183 2.97 30.36 17.88
C VAL A 183 4.01 29.77 18.83
N ILE A 184 5.05 29.13 18.29
CA ILE A 184 6.02 28.36 19.08
C ILE A 184 7.33 29.11 19.36
N VAL A 185 7.70 30.08 18.52
CA VAL A 185 8.94 30.85 18.63
C VAL A 185 8.68 32.11 19.44
N GLU A 186 9.38 32.25 20.56
CA GLU A 186 9.26 33.40 21.46
C GLU A 186 9.66 34.71 20.75
N GLY A 187 8.80 35.73 20.79
CA GLY A 187 9.14 37.06 20.25
C GLY A 187 9.11 37.16 18.72
N MET A 188 8.56 36.17 18.01
CA MET A 188 8.30 36.29 16.58
C MET A 188 6.97 37.03 16.35
N GLU A 189 7.04 38.21 15.74
CA GLU A 189 5.86 39.09 15.60
C GLU A 189 5.20 39.03 14.21
N ALA A 190 5.95 38.63 13.17
CA ALA A 190 5.48 38.69 11.79
C ALA A 190 5.85 37.45 10.98
N ASN A 191 4.99 37.07 10.05
CA ASN A 191 5.24 36.01 9.08
C ASN A 191 5.88 36.59 7.80
N PRO A 192 7.17 36.33 7.52
CA PRO A 192 7.85 36.83 6.33
C PRO A 192 7.36 36.16 5.03
N ALA A 193 6.60 35.06 5.10
CA ALA A 193 6.06 34.34 3.96
C ALA A 193 4.63 34.78 3.57
N THR A 194 4.15 35.90 4.12
CA THR A 194 2.85 36.49 3.76
C THR A 194 2.96 37.22 2.41
N ASP A 195 1.93 37.06 1.56
CA ASP A 195 1.76 37.72 0.26
C ASP A 195 2.86 37.44 -0.79
N LEU A 196 3.58 36.32 -0.65
CA LEU A 196 4.61 35.91 -1.62
C LEU A 196 4.03 35.57 -3.01
N ASP A 197 2.73 35.35 -3.11
CA ASP A 197 2.01 35.10 -4.35
C ASP A 197 1.84 36.34 -5.24
N VAL A 198 1.92 37.55 -4.67
CA VAL A 198 1.75 38.82 -5.42
C VAL A 198 2.83 39.01 -6.49
N VAL A 199 4.04 38.50 -6.23
CA VAL A 199 5.19 38.60 -7.14
C VAL A 199 5.47 37.28 -7.87
N ALA A 200 4.55 36.34 -7.81
CA ALA A 200 4.70 35.06 -8.48
C ALA A 200 4.68 35.23 -9.99
N GLU A 201 5.60 34.55 -10.68
CA GLU A 201 5.54 34.47 -12.13
C GLU A 201 4.22 33.81 -12.59
N PRO A 202 3.59 34.33 -13.67
CA PRO A 202 2.37 33.76 -14.19
C PRO A 202 2.65 32.35 -14.67
N LYS A 203 1.81 31.41 -14.22
CA LYS A 203 1.94 30.02 -14.65
C LYS A 203 1.57 29.90 -16.12
N PRO A 204 2.19 28.97 -16.86
CA PRO A 204 1.67 28.57 -18.16
C PRO A 204 0.23 28.05 -18.03
N ALA A 205 -0.52 28.09 -19.13
CA ALA A 205 -1.89 27.58 -19.17
C ALA A 205 -1.95 26.15 -18.61
N VAL A 206 -2.98 25.86 -17.82
CA VAL A 206 -3.14 24.56 -17.16
C VAL A 206 -3.29 23.48 -18.22
N THR A 207 -2.30 22.61 -18.34
CA THR A 207 -2.41 21.38 -19.14
C THR A 207 -3.16 20.33 -18.34
N HIS A 208 -4.39 20.05 -18.72
CA HIS A 208 -5.16 18.96 -18.13
C HIS A 208 -4.56 17.61 -18.52
N ASN A 209 -4.79 16.57 -17.70
CA ASN A 209 -4.33 15.22 -18.04
C ASN A 209 -4.98 14.79 -19.37
N PRO A 210 -4.20 14.27 -20.33
CA PRO A 210 -4.75 13.87 -21.61
C PRO A 210 -5.69 12.68 -21.41
N TYR A 211 -6.80 12.72 -22.14
CA TYR A 211 -7.87 11.72 -22.14
C TYR A 211 -8.36 11.51 -23.57
N LEU A 212 -8.97 10.35 -23.82
CA LEU A 212 -9.52 10.00 -25.12
C LEU A 212 -10.99 10.43 -25.23
N HIS A 213 -11.39 10.86 -26.43
CA HIS A 213 -12.80 11.01 -26.82
C HIS A 213 -13.37 9.70 -27.37
N LEU A 214 -14.70 9.61 -27.46
CA LEU A 214 -15.43 8.43 -27.96
C LEU A 214 -14.87 7.87 -29.28
N PRO A 215 -14.58 8.68 -30.32
CA PRO A 215 -14.05 8.17 -31.60
C PRO A 215 -12.64 7.58 -31.51
N GLU A 216 -11.87 7.89 -30.48
CA GLU A 216 -10.49 7.40 -30.29
C GLU A 216 -10.43 6.08 -29.50
N LEU A 217 -11.53 5.70 -28.84
CA LEU A 217 -11.63 4.49 -28.02
C LEU A 217 -11.49 3.18 -28.82
N PRO A 218 -12.06 3.01 -30.03
CA PRO A 218 -11.98 1.75 -30.77
C PRO A 218 -10.54 1.26 -30.96
N GLU A 219 -9.66 2.11 -31.48
CA GLU A 219 -8.24 1.78 -31.70
C GLU A 219 -7.54 1.44 -30.39
N PHE A 220 -7.81 2.20 -29.33
CA PHE A 220 -7.23 1.97 -28.01
C PHE A 220 -7.68 0.63 -27.41
N LEU A 221 -8.97 0.30 -27.47
CA LEU A 221 -9.53 -0.92 -26.91
C LEU A 221 -8.99 -2.16 -27.64
N GLN A 222 -8.84 -2.10 -28.96
CA GLN A 222 -8.20 -3.15 -29.75
C GLN A 222 -6.73 -3.34 -29.36
N LYS A 223 -5.96 -2.26 -29.23
CA LYS A 223 -4.58 -2.31 -28.73
C LYS A 223 -4.51 -2.88 -27.30
N LEU A 224 -5.45 -2.50 -26.45
CA LEU A 224 -5.55 -3.02 -25.08
C LEU A 224 -5.87 -4.52 -25.08
N ARG A 225 -6.70 -5.04 -26.00
CA ARG A 225 -6.95 -6.48 -26.16
C ARG A 225 -5.67 -7.26 -26.45
N LEU A 226 -4.83 -6.72 -27.33
CA LEU A 226 -3.58 -7.35 -27.76
C LEU A 226 -2.42 -7.13 -26.77
N TYR A 227 -2.63 -6.37 -25.69
CA TYR A 227 -1.60 -6.02 -24.73
C TYR A 227 -1.12 -7.23 -23.88
N ASN A 228 -0.12 -7.94 -24.42
CA ASN A 228 0.86 -8.86 -23.81
C ASN A 228 0.34 -9.97 -22.85
N PRO A 229 0.55 -11.26 -23.16
CA PRO A 229 0.23 -12.38 -22.27
C PRO A 229 1.03 -12.42 -20.95
N ARG A 230 2.24 -11.83 -20.86
CA ARG A 230 3.01 -11.70 -19.59
C ARG A 230 2.55 -10.53 -18.72
N GLY A 231 1.62 -9.71 -19.21
CA GLY A 231 1.11 -8.49 -18.59
C GLY A 231 -0.41 -8.49 -18.38
N TRP A 232 -1.08 -9.64 -18.54
CA TRP A 232 -2.54 -9.79 -18.50
C TRP A 232 -3.17 -9.13 -17.27
N GLN A 233 -2.55 -9.20 -16.09
CA GLN A 233 -3.06 -8.56 -14.88
C GLN A 233 -3.10 -7.02 -14.99
N THR A 234 -2.12 -6.43 -15.70
CA THR A 234 -2.07 -4.99 -15.97
C THR A 234 -3.10 -4.58 -17.01
N GLN A 235 -3.28 -5.41 -18.05
CA GLN A 235 -4.33 -5.25 -19.06
C GLN A 235 -5.72 -5.22 -18.43
N LEU A 236 -6.05 -6.25 -17.63
CA LEU A 236 -7.31 -6.34 -16.91
C LEU A 236 -7.49 -5.19 -15.92
N GLY A 237 -6.41 -4.74 -15.28
CA GLY A 237 -6.43 -3.54 -14.45
C GLY A 237 -6.84 -2.28 -15.21
N ILE A 238 -6.34 -2.06 -16.42
CA ILE A 238 -6.75 -0.92 -17.26
C ILE A 238 -8.21 -1.08 -17.70
N ARG A 239 -8.64 -2.28 -18.11
CA ARG A 239 -10.05 -2.54 -18.44
C ARG A 239 -10.99 -2.27 -17.26
N LEU A 240 -10.63 -2.71 -16.06
CA LEU A 240 -11.42 -2.41 -14.85
C LEU A 240 -11.55 -0.91 -14.60
N LEU A 241 -10.52 -0.10 -14.88
CA LEU A 241 -10.64 1.36 -14.78
C LEU A 241 -11.69 1.91 -15.75
N PHE A 242 -11.72 1.42 -16.99
CA PHE A 242 -12.74 1.79 -17.98
C PHE A 242 -14.15 1.36 -17.57
N LEU A 243 -14.28 0.16 -17.01
CA LEU A 243 -15.57 -0.43 -16.64
C LEU A 243 -16.14 0.09 -15.31
N THR A 244 -15.31 0.71 -14.46
CA THR A 244 -15.74 1.15 -13.12
C THR A 244 -15.53 2.63 -12.85
N GLY A 245 -14.64 3.32 -13.57
CA GLY A 245 -14.34 4.73 -13.35
C GLY A 245 -13.65 5.05 -12.02
N VAL A 246 -13.23 4.05 -11.24
CA VAL A 246 -12.51 4.26 -9.98
C VAL A 246 -11.15 4.91 -10.21
N ARG A 247 -10.56 5.50 -9.16
CA ARG A 247 -9.20 6.02 -9.24
C ARG A 247 -8.19 4.88 -9.30
N THR A 248 -7.07 5.10 -9.97
CA THR A 248 -5.94 4.14 -10.01
C THR A 248 -5.47 3.73 -8.62
N GLY A 249 -5.48 4.66 -7.64
CA GLY A 249 -5.15 4.36 -6.26
C GLY A 249 -6.12 3.40 -5.58
N GLU A 250 -7.43 3.52 -5.86
CA GLU A 250 -8.49 2.68 -5.31
C GLU A 250 -8.37 1.25 -5.86
N LEU A 251 -8.23 1.09 -7.19
CA LEU A 251 -8.02 -0.22 -7.83
C LEU A 251 -6.75 -0.93 -7.36
N ARG A 252 -5.66 -0.20 -7.17
CA ARG A 252 -4.40 -0.78 -6.67
C ARG A 252 -4.52 -1.28 -5.23
N LEU A 253 -5.42 -0.70 -4.45
CA LEU A 253 -5.67 -1.05 -3.05
C LEU A 253 -6.81 -2.07 -2.88
N ALA A 254 -7.41 -2.51 -3.99
CA ALA A 254 -8.51 -3.46 -3.97
C ALA A 254 -8.06 -4.80 -3.35
N THR A 255 -8.87 -5.30 -2.43
CA THR A 255 -8.70 -6.61 -1.78
C THR A 255 -9.93 -7.49 -2.06
N PRO A 256 -9.80 -8.83 -2.03
CA PRO A 256 -10.89 -9.74 -2.41
C PRO A 256 -12.19 -9.53 -1.65
N ASP A 257 -12.09 -9.22 -0.35
CA ASP A 257 -13.20 -8.99 0.57
C ASP A 257 -14.09 -7.80 0.20
N GLN A 258 -13.62 -6.91 -0.67
CA GLN A 258 -14.38 -5.74 -1.12
C GLN A 258 -15.39 -6.07 -2.23
N PHE A 259 -15.30 -7.24 -2.85
CA PHE A 259 -16.10 -7.60 -4.02
C PHE A 259 -17.24 -8.55 -3.64
N ASP A 260 -18.47 -8.07 -3.78
CA ASP A 260 -19.70 -8.85 -3.67
C ASP A 260 -20.18 -9.15 -5.09
N LEU A 261 -19.70 -10.26 -5.66
CA LEU A 261 -19.96 -10.62 -7.05
C LEU A 261 -21.40 -11.07 -7.29
N ASP A 262 -22.09 -11.57 -6.24
CA ASP A 262 -23.49 -12.00 -6.32
C ASP A 262 -24.41 -10.79 -6.48
N ARG A 263 -24.13 -9.70 -5.74
CA ARG A 263 -24.86 -8.43 -5.88
C ARG A 263 -24.29 -7.52 -6.98
N GLY A 264 -23.17 -7.91 -7.57
CA GLY A 264 -22.45 -7.12 -8.59
C GLY A 264 -21.97 -5.78 -8.04
N LEU A 265 -21.39 -5.77 -6.84
CA LEU A 265 -20.93 -4.56 -6.15
C LEU A 265 -19.46 -4.66 -5.76
N TRP A 266 -18.75 -3.55 -5.89
CA TRP A 266 -17.46 -3.33 -5.25
C TRP A 266 -17.61 -2.26 -4.17
N ILE A 267 -17.38 -2.67 -2.93
CA ILE A 267 -17.58 -1.88 -1.72
C ILE A 267 -16.21 -1.37 -1.26
N ILE A 268 -15.87 -0.14 -1.61
CA ILE A 268 -14.57 0.45 -1.33
C ILE A 268 -14.58 1.14 0.04
N PRO A 269 -13.73 0.72 0.99
CA PRO A 269 -13.66 1.35 2.31
C PRO A 269 -13.31 2.86 2.25
N PRO A 270 -13.92 3.70 3.11
CA PRO A 270 -13.73 5.16 3.09
C PRO A 270 -12.27 5.58 3.33
N GLN A 271 -11.47 4.75 4.00
CA GLN A 271 -10.05 4.99 4.28
C GLN A 271 -9.18 4.92 3.03
N ILE A 272 -9.69 4.38 1.92
CA ILE A 272 -8.99 4.23 0.64
C ILE A 272 -9.36 5.37 -0.31
N VAL A 273 -10.62 5.81 -0.30
CA VAL A 273 -11.12 6.87 -1.18
C VAL A 273 -10.61 8.24 -0.73
N LYS A 274 -9.89 8.95 -1.60
CA LYS A 274 -9.23 10.21 -1.23
C LYS A 274 -10.20 11.25 -0.64
N GLN A 275 -11.38 11.40 -1.25
CA GLN A 275 -12.37 12.38 -0.81
C GLN A 275 -12.93 12.05 0.57
N LEU A 276 -13.30 10.79 0.79
CA LEU A 276 -13.77 10.32 2.09
C LEU A 276 -12.68 10.41 3.17
N GLN A 277 -11.41 10.18 2.82
CA GLN A 277 -10.28 10.41 3.73
C GLN A 277 -10.11 11.88 4.14
N ASP A 278 -10.36 12.82 3.22
CA ASP A 278 -10.25 14.25 3.51
C ASP A 278 -11.45 14.71 4.36
N GLU A 279 -12.63 14.17 4.13
CA GLU A 279 -13.83 14.40 4.95
C GLU A 279 -13.68 13.84 6.37
N MET A 280 -13.23 12.60 6.51
CA MET A 280 -12.95 11.98 7.81
C MET A 280 -11.99 12.83 8.64
N ARG A 281 -10.95 13.37 8.01
CA ARG A 281 -9.99 14.27 8.66
C ARG A 281 -10.61 15.60 9.07
N LYS A 282 -11.41 16.23 8.20
CA LYS A 282 -12.08 17.51 8.50
C LYS A 282 -13.16 17.40 9.57
N ALA A 283 -13.92 16.30 9.56
CA ALA A 283 -15.07 16.09 10.44
C ALA A 283 -14.73 15.28 11.70
N GLY A 284 -13.48 14.84 11.87
CA GLY A 284 -13.06 13.99 12.99
C GLY A 284 -13.77 12.63 13.04
N LYS A 285 -14.28 12.13 11.92
CA LYS A 285 -15.09 10.89 11.87
C LYS A 285 -14.19 9.66 11.80
N ARG A 286 -14.57 8.62 12.56
CA ARG A 286 -13.92 7.31 12.43
C ARG A 286 -14.38 6.64 11.14
N PRO A 287 -13.60 5.70 10.59
CA PRO A 287 -13.96 5.08 9.33
C PRO A 287 -15.29 4.34 9.34
N GLN A 288 -15.66 3.74 10.48
CA GLN A 288 -16.94 3.05 10.66
C GLN A 288 -18.16 3.98 10.63
N ASP A 289 -17.95 5.29 10.86
CA ASP A 289 -19.00 6.30 10.90
C ASP A 289 -19.23 6.95 9.51
N VAL A 290 -18.48 6.51 8.47
CA VAL A 290 -18.56 7.02 7.10
C VAL A 290 -18.99 5.89 6.16
N PRO A 291 -20.09 6.05 5.40
CA PRO A 291 -20.53 5.05 4.43
C PRO A 291 -19.42 4.71 3.43
N PRO A 292 -19.28 3.43 3.04
CA PRO A 292 -18.31 3.03 2.02
C PRO A 292 -18.72 3.59 0.66
N TYR A 293 -17.75 3.64 -0.24
CA TYR A 293 -18.00 4.00 -1.63
C TYR A 293 -18.44 2.76 -2.41
N ILE A 294 -19.68 2.77 -2.89
CA ILE A 294 -20.29 1.62 -3.57
C ILE A 294 -20.20 1.82 -5.08
N VAL A 295 -19.52 0.90 -5.76
CA VAL A 295 -19.30 0.89 -7.20
C VAL A 295 -20.06 -0.30 -7.80
N PRO A 296 -21.13 -0.10 -8.60
CA PRO A 296 -21.77 -1.19 -9.31
C PRO A 296 -20.82 -1.76 -10.38
N LEU A 297 -20.81 -3.08 -10.51
CA LEU A 297 -20.01 -3.81 -11.47
C LEU A 297 -20.90 -4.25 -12.64
N SER A 298 -20.49 -3.93 -13.86
CA SER A 298 -21.07 -4.52 -15.06
C SER A 298 -20.70 -6.00 -15.18
N LEU A 299 -21.41 -6.74 -16.02
CA LEU A 299 -21.14 -8.17 -16.25
C LEU A 299 -19.72 -8.42 -16.76
N GLN A 300 -19.19 -7.53 -17.61
CA GLN A 300 -17.80 -7.52 -18.07
C GLN A 300 -16.82 -7.32 -16.91
N ALA A 301 -17.13 -6.40 -15.97
CA ALA A 301 -16.28 -6.19 -14.80
C ALA A 301 -16.31 -7.39 -13.84
N ILE A 302 -17.49 -7.99 -13.64
CA ILE A 302 -17.66 -9.21 -12.83
C ILE A 302 -16.84 -10.37 -13.40
N GLU A 303 -16.87 -10.56 -14.73
CA GLU A 303 -16.06 -11.58 -15.41
C GLU A 303 -14.56 -11.40 -15.11
N ILE A 304 -14.05 -10.18 -15.27
CA ILE A 304 -12.65 -9.86 -15.01
C ILE A 304 -12.28 -10.07 -13.54
N VAL A 305 -13.10 -9.58 -12.60
CA VAL A 305 -12.84 -9.75 -11.17
C VAL A 305 -12.88 -11.22 -10.79
N ARG A 306 -13.88 -11.98 -11.25
CA ARG A 306 -14.00 -13.42 -10.99
C ARG A 306 -12.77 -14.17 -11.47
N TYR A 307 -12.30 -13.89 -12.68
CA TYR A 307 -11.07 -14.48 -13.20
C TYR A 307 -9.84 -14.10 -12.35
N LEU A 308 -9.67 -12.82 -12.02
CA LEU A 308 -8.58 -12.35 -11.18
C LEU A 308 -8.57 -13.03 -9.81
N LEU A 309 -9.74 -13.20 -9.18
CA LEU A 309 -9.90 -13.92 -7.91
C LEU A 309 -9.55 -15.40 -8.04
N GLY A 310 -9.98 -16.06 -9.11
CA GLY A 310 -9.72 -17.49 -9.36
C GLY A 310 -8.25 -17.84 -9.55
N VAL A 311 -7.44 -16.90 -10.06
CA VAL A 311 -5.99 -17.08 -10.25
C VAL A 311 -5.13 -16.48 -9.14
N MET A 312 -5.75 -15.98 -8.06
CA MET A 312 -5.01 -15.46 -6.90
C MET A 312 -4.21 -16.56 -6.22
N ARG A 313 -3.01 -16.20 -5.75
CA ARG A 313 -2.16 -17.11 -4.96
C ARG A 313 -2.44 -16.96 -3.46
N PRO A 314 -2.25 -18.00 -2.64
CA PRO A 314 -2.53 -17.93 -1.19
C PRO A 314 -1.81 -16.79 -0.45
N ALA A 315 -0.59 -16.42 -0.86
CA ALA A 315 0.18 -15.33 -0.26
C ALA A 315 -0.20 -13.92 -0.78
N GLN A 316 -1.12 -13.83 -1.74
CA GLN A 316 -1.51 -12.59 -2.40
C GLN A 316 -2.55 -11.83 -1.58
N ARG A 317 -2.27 -10.54 -1.31
CA ARG A 317 -3.17 -9.69 -0.51
C ARG A 317 -4.12 -8.82 -1.34
N HIS A 318 -3.68 -8.36 -2.50
CA HIS A 318 -4.41 -7.39 -3.31
C HIS A 318 -4.87 -8.06 -4.62
N LEU A 319 -5.97 -7.59 -5.20
CA LEU A 319 -6.48 -8.08 -6.48
C LEU A 319 -5.40 -7.96 -7.58
N LEU A 320 -4.71 -6.82 -7.63
CA LEU A 320 -3.58 -6.59 -8.51
C LEU A 320 -2.24 -6.63 -7.73
N THR A 321 -1.56 -7.78 -7.77
CA THR A 321 -0.29 -8.01 -7.08
C THR A 321 0.95 -7.54 -7.85
N HIS A 322 2.03 -7.26 -7.11
CA HIS A 322 3.36 -7.07 -7.66
C HIS A 322 3.89 -8.39 -8.25
N ARG A 323 4.65 -8.29 -9.37
CA ARG A 323 5.16 -9.45 -10.12
C ARG A 323 6.00 -10.40 -9.27
N SER A 324 6.89 -9.86 -8.45
CA SER A 324 7.87 -10.65 -7.68
C SER A 324 7.54 -10.77 -6.20
N GLU A 325 6.57 -10.00 -5.68
CA GLU A 325 6.33 -9.92 -4.24
C GLU A 325 4.83 -9.91 -3.95
N LEU A 326 4.27 -11.09 -3.71
CA LEU A 326 2.82 -11.32 -3.68
C LEU A 326 2.06 -10.53 -2.59
N LYS A 327 2.77 -10.16 -1.52
CA LYS A 327 2.20 -9.35 -0.44
C LYS A 327 1.99 -7.88 -0.84
N LYS A 328 2.70 -7.40 -1.88
CA LYS A 328 2.64 -6.02 -2.36
C LYS A 328 1.69 -5.90 -3.54
N ARG A 329 1.03 -4.74 -3.63
CA ARG A 329 0.25 -4.34 -4.81
C ARG A 329 1.14 -3.88 -5.96
N ILE A 330 0.58 -3.79 -7.17
CA ILE A 330 1.28 -3.16 -8.30
C ILE A 330 1.75 -1.72 -7.97
N SER A 331 2.83 -1.29 -8.63
CA SER A 331 3.34 0.07 -8.51
C SER A 331 2.34 1.09 -9.06
N GLU A 332 2.44 2.34 -8.61
CA GLU A 332 1.59 3.43 -9.09
C GLU A 332 1.82 3.74 -10.57
N ASN A 333 3.04 3.49 -11.04
CA ASN A 333 3.44 3.71 -12.41
C ASN A 333 3.11 2.52 -13.31
N THR A 334 2.69 1.37 -12.77
CA THR A 334 2.49 0.14 -13.57
C THR A 334 1.48 0.36 -14.70
N LEU A 335 0.33 0.97 -14.40
CA LEU A 335 -0.74 1.20 -15.37
C LEU A 335 -0.33 2.29 -16.39
N ASN A 336 0.23 3.43 -15.94
CA ASN A 336 0.72 4.48 -16.84
C ASN A 336 1.86 4.02 -17.74
N ALA A 337 2.78 3.20 -17.22
CA ALA A 337 3.84 2.61 -18.03
C ALA A 337 3.30 1.63 -19.08
N ALA A 338 2.17 0.97 -18.82
CA ALA A 338 1.48 0.17 -19.83
C ALA A 338 0.85 1.04 -20.92
N LEU A 339 0.15 2.12 -20.55
CA LEU A 339 -0.37 3.10 -21.51
C LEU A 339 0.74 3.68 -22.40
N LYS A 340 1.87 4.08 -21.81
CA LYS A 340 3.07 4.53 -22.55
C LYS A 340 3.57 3.47 -23.54
N ARG A 341 3.69 2.21 -23.11
CA ARG A 341 4.14 1.11 -24.00
C ARG A 341 3.16 0.81 -25.13
N MET A 342 1.88 1.15 -24.98
CA MET A 342 0.88 1.06 -26.06
C MET A 342 0.88 2.28 -27.00
N GLY A 343 1.75 3.27 -26.77
CA GLY A 343 1.85 4.48 -27.59
C GLY A 343 0.95 5.64 -27.13
N TYR A 344 0.48 5.64 -25.88
CA TYR A 344 -0.45 6.65 -25.35
C TYR A 344 0.17 7.60 -24.30
N GLU A 345 1.49 7.79 -24.30
CA GLU A 345 2.20 8.61 -23.29
C GLU A 345 1.60 10.02 -23.10
N ASP A 346 1.31 10.71 -24.20
CA ASP A 346 0.74 12.07 -24.20
C ASP A 346 -0.75 12.10 -24.59
N LYS A 347 -1.38 10.93 -24.74
CA LYS A 347 -2.78 10.80 -25.19
C LYS A 347 -3.72 10.31 -24.10
N LEU A 348 -3.23 9.45 -23.21
CA LEU A 348 -4.05 8.89 -22.14
C LEU A 348 -3.20 8.55 -20.92
N THR A 349 -3.63 9.09 -19.77
CA THR A 349 -3.11 8.67 -18.47
C THR A 349 -4.16 7.86 -17.71
N GLY A 350 -3.74 7.12 -16.68
CA GLY A 350 -4.67 6.40 -15.80
C GLY A 350 -5.64 7.34 -15.07
N HIS A 351 -5.31 8.63 -14.91
CA HIS A 351 -6.27 9.63 -14.45
C HIS A 351 -7.17 10.12 -15.59
N GLY A 352 -6.60 10.28 -16.80
CA GLY A 352 -7.32 10.61 -18.04
C GLY A 352 -8.47 9.67 -18.38
N ILE A 353 -8.36 8.38 -18.05
CA ILE A 353 -9.47 7.39 -18.23
C ILE A 353 -10.77 7.90 -17.59
N ARG A 354 -10.69 8.54 -16.42
CA ARG A 354 -11.88 9.10 -15.75
C ARG A 354 -12.42 10.32 -16.46
N GLY A 355 -11.55 11.11 -17.09
CA GLY A 355 -11.95 12.19 -18.01
C GLY A 355 -12.71 11.62 -19.20
N THR A 356 -12.18 10.58 -19.84
CA THR A 356 -12.85 9.87 -20.94
C THR A 356 -14.23 9.36 -20.56
N ILE A 357 -14.37 8.65 -19.45
CA ILE A 357 -15.67 8.13 -18.98
C ILE A 357 -16.62 9.28 -18.67
N SER A 358 -16.14 10.32 -17.97
CA SER A 358 -16.96 11.49 -17.64
C SER A 358 -17.50 12.15 -18.90
N THR A 359 -16.63 12.47 -19.85
CA THR A 359 -17.00 13.13 -21.11
C THR A 359 -17.96 12.26 -21.90
N ALA A 360 -17.63 10.99 -22.14
CA ALA A 360 -18.47 10.08 -22.91
C ALA A 360 -19.87 9.89 -22.30
N LEU A 361 -19.98 9.66 -20.99
CA LEU A 361 -21.29 9.47 -20.35
C LEU A 361 -22.15 10.74 -20.36
N ASN A 362 -21.55 11.92 -20.24
CA ASN A 362 -22.29 13.19 -20.35
C ASN A 362 -22.74 13.44 -21.80
N GLU A 363 -21.91 13.13 -22.80
CA GLU A 363 -22.25 13.25 -24.22
C GLU A 363 -23.36 12.28 -24.63
N ILE A 364 -23.35 11.04 -24.11
CA ILE A 364 -24.43 10.06 -24.32
C ILE A 364 -25.77 10.54 -23.71
N GLY A 365 -25.73 11.44 -22.73
CA GLY A 365 -26.90 12.08 -22.13
C GLY A 365 -27.25 11.62 -20.70
N TYR A 366 -26.33 10.94 -20.00
CA TYR A 366 -26.60 10.51 -18.62
C TYR A 366 -26.64 11.71 -17.65
N PRO A 367 -27.49 11.67 -16.60
CA PRO A 367 -27.51 12.71 -15.58
C PRO A 367 -26.16 12.90 -14.91
N LYS A 368 -25.65 14.13 -14.92
CA LYS A 368 -24.35 14.51 -14.33
C LYS A 368 -24.18 14.04 -12.88
N ILE A 369 -25.25 14.04 -12.08
CA ILE A 369 -25.23 13.57 -10.69
C ILE A 369 -24.90 12.08 -10.57
N TRP A 370 -25.31 11.24 -11.54
CA TRP A 370 -24.96 9.81 -11.56
C TRP A 370 -23.51 9.61 -11.95
N VAL A 371 -23.03 10.36 -12.96
CA VAL A 371 -21.65 10.34 -13.43
C VAL A 371 -20.69 10.79 -12.31
N ASP A 372 -20.99 11.91 -11.65
CA ASP A 372 -20.17 12.42 -10.55
C ASP A 372 -20.17 11.48 -9.33
N ALA A 373 -21.31 10.84 -9.03
CA ALA A 373 -21.38 9.83 -7.99
C ALA A 373 -20.54 8.59 -8.34
N GLN A 374 -20.56 8.14 -9.60
CA GLN A 374 -19.76 7.01 -10.10
C GLN A 374 -18.26 7.30 -10.20
N LEU A 375 -17.89 8.57 -10.30
CA LEU A 375 -16.50 8.97 -10.28
C LEU A 375 -16.06 9.35 -8.85
N SER A 376 -16.95 9.40 -7.86
CA SER A 376 -16.62 10.00 -6.56
C SER A 376 -15.98 11.38 -6.81
N HIS A 377 -16.70 12.27 -7.50
CA HIS A 377 -16.35 13.69 -7.60
C HIS A 377 -16.97 14.45 -6.43
N SER A 378 -16.22 15.43 -5.89
CA SER A 378 -16.70 16.27 -4.82
C SER A 378 -17.51 17.38 -5.44
N ASP A 379 -18.78 17.50 -5.06
CA ASP A 379 -19.63 18.61 -5.47
C ASP A 379 -18.98 19.94 -5.03
N PRO A 380 -18.75 20.90 -5.96
CA PRO A 380 -18.25 22.23 -5.61
C PRO A 380 -19.16 22.94 -4.58
N ASN A 381 -20.46 22.65 -4.60
CA ASN A 381 -21.44 23.17 -3.65
C ASN A 381 -21.47 22.26 -2.42
N LYS A 382 -20.62 22.61 -1.45
CA LYS A 382 -20.22 21.93 -0.20
C LYS A 382 -21.27 21.31 0.74
N VAL A 383 -22.53 21.11 0.35
CA VAL A 383 -23.59 20.66 1.30
C VAL A 383 -23.95 19.17 1.19
N SER A 384 -23.60 18.45 0.11
CA SER A 384 -24.09 17.07 -0.10
C SER A 384 -23.01 15.97 -0.30
N SER A 385 -21.74 16.20 0.05
CA SER A 385 -20.66 15.26 -0.36
C SER A 385 -20.68 13.89 0.35
N ALA A 386 -21.07 13.83 1.62
CA ALA A 386 -21.05 12.57 2.39
C ALA A 386 -22.15 11.57 1.98
N TYR A 387 -23.25 12.04 1.39
CA TYR A 387 -24.43 11.21 1.08
C TYR A 387 -24.45 10.67 -0.35
N ASN A 388 -23.64 11.19 -1.28
CA ASN A 388 -23.71 10.80 -2.70
C ASN A 388 -23.02 9.45 -3.01
N HIS A 389 -22.11 8.98 -2.17
CA HIS A 389 -21.26 7.82 -2.47
C HIS A 389 -21.98 6.46 -2.37
N ALA A 390 -23.12 6.41 -1.66
CA ALA A 390 -24.00 5.24 -1.55
C ALA A 390 -25.37 5.44 -2.23
N LYS A 391 -25.64 6.62 -2.80
CA LYS A 391 -26.90 6.92 -3.49
C LYS A 391 -26.85 6.47 -4.95
N TYR A 392 -28.04 6.29 -5.52
CA TYR A 392 -28.27 5.98 -6.93
C TYR A 392 -27.57 4.72 -7.44
N VAL A 393 -27.37 3.70 -6.59
CA VAL A 393 -26.69 2.44 -6.99
C VAL A 393 -27.42 1.78 -8.16
N GLU A 394 -28.74 1.69 -8.13
CA GLU A 394 -29.52 1.05 -9.21
C GLU A 394 -29.45 1.82 -10.54
N PRO A 395 -29.69 3.16 -10.58
CA PRO A 395 -29.45 3.94 -11.80
C PRO A 395 -28.01 3.82 -12.33
N ARG A 396 -27.01 3.88 -11.44
CA ARG A 396 -25.60 3.73 -11.83
C ARG A 396 -25.29 2.32 -12.33
N ARG A 397 -25.93 1.28 -11.81
CA ARG A 397 -25.78 -0.10 -12.29
C ARG A 397 -26.21 -0.20 -13.75
N ARG A 398 -27.37 0.37 -14.10
CA ARG A 398 -27.85 0.41 -15.49
C ARG A 398 -26.91 1.21 -16.38
N MET A 399 -26.51 2.41 -15.95
CA MET A 399 -25.57 3.27 -16.66
C MET A 399 -24.22 2.58 -16.92
N MET A 400 -23.65 1.92 -15.92
CA MET A 400 -22.35 1.25 -16.06
C MET A 400 -22.43 -0.06 -16.85
N GLN A 401 -23.59 -0.73 -16.87
CA GLN A 401 -23.81 -1.86 -17.76
C GLN A 401 -23.88 -1.41 -19.22
N ASP A 402 -24.71 -0.40 -19.53
CA ASP A 402 -24.80 0.19 -20.87
C ASP A 402 -23.45 0.73 -21.35
N TRP A 403 -22.70 1.41 -20.47
CA TRP A 403 -21.33 1.83 -20.77
C TRP A 403 -20.41 0.66 -21.13
N ALA A 404 -20.49 -0.44 -20.38
CA ALA A 404 -19.68 -1.63 -20.67
C ALA A 404 -20.06 -2.28 -22.01
N ASP A 405 -21.36 -2.31 -22.33
CA ASP A 405 -21.85 -2.83 -23.61
C ASP A 405 -21.39 -1.93 -24.77
N ARG A 406 -21.41 -0.61 -24.59
CA ARG A 406 -20.86 0.35 -25.56
C ARG A 406 -19.35 0.20 -25.76
N LEU A 407 -18.59 -0.10 -24.70
CA LEU A 407 -17.16 -0.41 -24.84
C LEU A 407 -16.93 -1.66 -25.68
N ASP A 408 -17.74 -2.71 -25.51
CA ASP A 408 -17.66 -3.91 -26.35
C ASP A 408 -18.01 -3.60 -27.82
N LEU A 409 -19.00 -2.74 -28.07
CA LEU A 409 -19.36 -2.25 -29.41
C LEU A 409 -18.22 -1.43 -30.06
N LEU A 410 -17.62 -0.49 -29.31
CA LEU A 410 -16.47 0.31 -29.77
C LEU A 410 -15.28 -0.59 -30.13
N GLU A 411 -15.03 -1.60 -29.31
CA GLU A 411 -13.96 -2.56 -29.56
C GLU A 411 -14.18 -3.38 -30.85
N GLN A 412 -15.44 -3.64 -31.20
CA GLN A 412 -15.86 -4.28 -32.45
C GLN A 412 -15.89 -3.32 -33.66
N GLY A 413 -15.60 -2.04 -33.46
CA GLY A 413 -15.65 -1.01 -34.51
C GLY A 413 -17.06 -0.47 -34.79
N GLN A 414 -18.06 -0.80 -33.96
CA GLN A 414 -19.44 -0.33 -34.11
C GLN A 414 -19.64 1.04 -33.45
N VAL A 415 -18.92 2.06 -33.95
CA VAL A 415 -18.83 3.40 -33.34
C VAL A 415 -20.16 4.13 -33.32
N GLU A 416 -20.95 4.04 -34.40
CA GLU A 416 -22.26 4.70 -34.50
C GLU A 416 -23.24 4.18 -33.45
N ALA A 417 -23.39 2.86 -33.35
CA ALA A 417 -24.24 2.22 -32.35
C ALA A 417 -23.78 2.56 -30.92
N ALA A 418 -22.47 2.56 -30.66
CA ALA A 418 -21.92 2.89 -29.35
C ALA A 418 -22.04 4.36 -28.97
N SER A 419 -22.14 5.26 -29.94
CA SER A 419 -22.23 6.72 -29.74
C SER A 419 -23.67 7.25 -29.76
N ALA A 420 -24.67 6.37 -29.96
CA ALA A 420 -26.07 6.75 -29.98
C ALA A 420 -26.49 7.37 -28.63
N HIS A 421 -27.16 8.53 -28.69
CA HIS A 421 -27.68 9.22 -27.51
C HIS A 421 -28.75 8.37 -26.80
N LEU A 422 -28.95 8.61 -25.50
CA LEU A 422 -30.04 7.98 -24.76
C LEU A 422 -31.40 8.45 -25.30
N THR A 423 -32.14 7.54 -25.92
CA THR A 423 -33.54 7.78 -26.27
C THR A 423 -34.40 7.60 -25.03
N ILE A 424 -34.89 8.70 -24.46
CA ILE A 424 -35.85 8.65 -23.35
C ILE A 424 -37.24 8.41 -23.94
N HIS A 425 -37.71 7.16 -23.89
CA HIS A 425 -39.12 6.86 -24.15
C HIS A 425 -39.94 7.23 -22.91
N ILE A 426 -40.70 8.32 -23.00
CA ILE A 426 -41.72 8.66 -22.01
C ILE A 426 -42.97 7.85 -22.37
N GLU A 427 -43.19 6.72 -21.72
CA GLU A 427 -44.46 6.00 -21.83
C GLU A 427 -45.60 6.92 -21.34
N GLY A 428 -46.50 7.30 -22.26
CA GLY A 428 -47.72 8.05 -21.94
C GLY A 428 -47.97 9.35 -22.72
N VAL A 429 -47.12 9.73 -23.68
CA VAL A 429 -47.46 10.82 -24.62
C VAL A 429 -47.80 10.21 -25.98
N PRO A 430 -49.03 10.35 -26.49
CA PRO A 430 -49.36 9.87 -27.83
C PRO A 430 -48.49 10.63 -28.83
N ALA A 431 -47.76 9.91 -29.67
CA ALA A 431 -47.15 10.47 -30.85
C ALA A 431 -48.26 11.09 -31.71
N MET A 432 -48.13 12.38 -32.03
CA MET A 432 -49.10 13.06 -32.89
C MET A 432 -49.05 12.43 -34.29
N ALA A 433 -50.10 11.66 -34.62
CA ALA A 433 -50.48 11.38 -35.99
C ALA A 433 -51.35 12.54 -36.50
N GLU A 434 -51.14 12.90 -37.76
CA GLU A 434 -51.94 13.88 -38.49
C GLU A 434 -53.40 13.40 -38.69
N GLU A 435 -54.29 14.40 -38.74
CA GLU A 435 -55.67 14.43 -39.26
C GLU A 435 -56.92 14.17 -38.37
N ASP A 436 -57.73 15.24 -38.33
CA ASP A 436 -59.20 15.40 -38.25
C ASP A 436 -60.09 14.92 -37.06
N LYS A 437 -60.33 15.88 -36.13
CA LYS A 437 -61.63 16.44 -35.66
C LYS A 437 -62.73 15.53 -35.01
N PRO A 438 -63.68 16.11 -34.23
CA PRO A 438 -63.66 16.15 -32.76
C PRO A 438 -64.82 15.36 -32.10
N ASP A 439 -64.72 15.02 -30.80
CA ASP A 439 -65.76 15.31 -29.79
C ASP A 439 -65.52 14.68 -28.39
N ALA A 440 -65.97 15.46 -27.39
CA ALA A 440 -66.49 15.12 -26.06
C ALA A 440 -65.59 14.53 -24.95
N ILE A 441 -65.55 15.33 -23.86
CA ILE A 441 -65.01 15.08 -22.52
C ILE A 441 -65.92 14.14 -21.73
N VAL A 442 -65.38 13.13 -21.03
CA VAL A 442 -65.84 12.71 -19.68
C VAL A 442 -64.67 12.20 -18.85
N ALA A 443 -64.49 12.77 -17.67
CA ALA A 443 -63.57 12.32 -16.62
C ALA A 443 -64.20 11.20 -15.78
N ALA A 444 -63.43 10.16 -15.47
CA ALA A 444 -63.69 9.31 -14.30
C ALA A 444 -62.38 8.75 -13.72
N SER A 445 -62.14 9.16 -12.48
CA SER A 445 -61.11 8.70 -11.57
C SER A 445 -61.35 7.24 -11.16
N SER A 446 -60.34 6.38 -11.33
CA SER A 446 -59.98 5.36 -10.33
C SER A 446 -58.57 4.87 -10.63
N ALA A 447 -57.66 5.03 -9.66
CA ALA A 447 -56.30 4.52 -9.75
C ALA A 447 -56.30 3.01 -9.44
N PRO A 448 -55.77 2.14 -10.33
CA PRO A 448 -55.35 0.80 -9.95
C PRO A 448 -53.87 0.82 -9.50
N PRO A 449 -53.42 -0.18 -8.73
CA PRO A 449 -52.11 -0.17 -8.11
C PRO A 449 -50.99 -0.24 -9.16
N VAL A 450 -49.97 0.59 -8.95
CA VAL A 450 -48.74 0.60 -9.74
C VAL A 450 -48.09 -0.80 -9.71
N PRO A 451 -48.00 -1.54 -10.83
CA PRO A 451 -47.20 -2.74 -10.87
C PRO A 451 -45.70 -2.38 -10.82
N PRO A 452 -44.83 -3.28 -10.36
CA PRO A 452 -43.41 -3.00 -10.30
C PRO A 452 -42.90 -2.66 -11.71
N VAL A 453 -42.29 -1.49 -11.85
CA VAL A 453 -41.64 -1.04 -13.09
C VAL A 453 -40.47 -1.99 -13.37
N VAL A 454 -40.75 -3.06 -14.11
CA VAL A 454 -39.74 -3.92 -14.73
C VAL A 454 -39.30 -3.19 -16.00
N ALA A 455 -38.35 -2.26 -15.83
CA ALA A 455 -37.61 -1.74 -16.97
C ALA A 455 -36.63 -2.84 -17.41
N THR A 456 -36.98 -3.52 -18.50
CA THR A 456 -36.06 -4.37 -19.27
C THR A 456 -34.84 -3.55 -19.70
N PRO A 457 -33.64 -4.15 -19.78
CA PRO A 457 -32.50 -3.48 -20.38
C PRO A 457 -32.88 -3.09 -21.81
N ILE A 458 -32.64 -1.83 -22.17
CA ILE A 458 -32.87 -1.32 -23.52
C ILE A 458 -31.92 -2.10 -24.43
N VAL A 459 -32.50 -3.00 -25.23
CA VAL A 459 -31.86 -3.55 -26.42
C VAL A 459 -31.71 -2.37 -27.36
N VAL A 460 -30.47 -1.99 -27.69
CA VAL A 460 -30.20 -1.11 -28.82
C VAL A 460 -30.60 -1.88 -30.07
N THR A 461 -31.82 -1.70 -30.57
CA THR A 461 -32.17 -2.03 -31.95
C THR A 461 -31.95 -0.78 -32.78
N PRO A 462 -30.92 -0.73 -33.65
CA PRO A 462 -30.85 0.31 -34.66
C PRO A 462 -32.01 0.09 -35.65
N ASN A 463 -32.60 1.19 -36.12
CA ASN A 463 -33.44 1.16 -37.32
C ASN A 463 -32.68 0.44 -38.46
N GLU A 464 -33.37 -0.50 -39.09
CA GLU A 464 -33.05 -1.10 -40.39
C GLU A 464 -31.60 -1.60 -40.60
N GLY A 465 -31.26 -2.71 -39.95
CA GLY A 465 -30.03 -3.47 -40.22
C GLY A 465 -29.54 -4.20 -38.98
N GLY A 466 -29.92 -5.47 -38.82
CA GLY A 466 -29.70 -6.24 -37.60
C GLY A 466 -28.23 -6.35 -37.19
N ILE A 467 -27.82 -5.53 -36.21
CA ILE A 467 -26.57 -5.69 -35.49
C ILE A 467 -26.87 -6.52 -34.23
N THR A 468 -26.43 -7.78 -34.21
CA THR A 468 -26.56 -8.64 -33.02
C THR A 468 -25.46 -8.26 -32.03
N PHE A 469 -25.81 -7.68 -30.87
CA PHE A 469 -24.85 -7.35 -29.82
C PHE A 469 -24.16 -8.64 -29.32
N GLN A 470 -22.84 -8.72 -29.49
CA GLN A 470 -22.03 -9.82 -28.96
C GLN A 470 -21.12 -9.30 -27.84
N ARG A 471 -21.25 -9.86 -26.64
CA ARG A 471 -20.30 -9.59 -25.55
C ARG A 471 -18.94 -10.18 -25.89
N LEU A 472 -17.89 -9.40 -25.72
CA LEU A 472 -16.52 -9.87 -25.87
C LEU A 472 -15.98 -10.31 -24.51
N SER A 473 -15.64 -11.60 -24.36
CA SER A 473 -14.92 -12.04 -23.17
C SER A 473 -13.59 -11.30 -23.06
N GLN A 474 -13.33 -10.76 -21.87
CA GLN A 474 -12.18 -9.91 -21.61
C GLN A 474 -11.05 -10.64 -20.88
N VAL A 475 -11.31 -11.87 -20.48
CA VAL A 475 -10.37 -12.73 -19.78
C VAL A 475 -9.74 -13.70 -20.79
N PRO A 476 -8.48 -14.10 -20.59
CA PRO A 476 -7.94 -15.25 -21.32
C PRO A 476 -8.89 -16.45 -21.18
N PRO A 477 -9.01 -17.33 -22.19
CA PRO A 477 -9.75 -18.57 -22.03
C PRO A 477 -9.26 -19.23 -20.75
N SER A 478 -10.21 -19.66 -19.91
CA SER A 478 -9.88 -20.40 -18.69
C SER A 478 -8.87 -21.48 -19.06
N PRO A 479 -7.74 -21.62 -18.35
CA PRO A 479 -6.81 -22.70 -18.64
C PRO A 479 -7.64 -24.00 -18.68
N THR A 480 -7.69 -24.63 -19.86
CA THR A 480 -8.48 -25.82 -20.14
C THR A 480 -8.02 -26.91 -19.20
N HIS A 481 -8.72 -27.07 -18.08
CA HIS A 481 -8.25 -27.80 -16.91
C HIS A 481 -6.85 -27.34 -16.44
N ALA A 482 -6.76 -26.83 -15.22
CA ALA A 482 -5.58 -27.22 -14.45
C ALA A 482 -5.57 -28.76 -14.49
N PRO A 483 -4.51 -29.44 -14.95
CA PRO A 483 -4.39 -30.85 -14.61
C PRO A 483 -4.57 -30.89 -13.09
N GLU A 484 -5.47 -31.73 -12.61
CA GLU A 484 -5.49 -32.10 -11.19
C GLU A 484 -4.04 -32.27 -10.77
N PRO A 485 -3.61 -31.66 -9.64
CA PRO A 485 -2.20 -31.66 -9.29
C PRO A 485 -1.72 -33.09 -9.42
N GLU A 486 -0.85 -33.38 -10.38
CA GLU A 486 -0.29 -34.72 -10.53
C GLU A 486 0.46 -34.93 -9.23
N VAL A 487 -0.22 -35.62 -8.31
CA VAL A 487 0.31 -35.99 -7.01
C VAL A 487 1.61 -36.69 -7.35
N SER A 488 2.73 -36.08 -6.97
CA SER A 488 4.06 -36.61 -7.28
C SER A 488 4.10 -38.07 -6.83
N ALA A 489 4.86 -38.94 -7.50
CA ALA A 489 4.97 -40.35 -7.09
C ALA A 489 5.26 -40.50 -5.57
N ILE A 490 6.06 -39.57 -5.02
CA ILE A 490 6.38 -39.48 -3.59
C ILE A 490 5.15 -39.11 -2.73
N GLN A 491 4.28 -38.23 -3.23
CA GLN A 491 3.06 -37.84 -2.53
C GLN A 491 2.00 -38.95 -2.56
N ARG A 492 1.88 -39.69 -3.68
CA ARG A 492 0.98 -40.86 -3.77
C ARG A 492 1.42 -41.96 -2.81
N GLU A 493 2.72 -42.28 -2.82
CA GLU A 493 3.28 -43.28 -1.91
C GLU A 493 3.03 -42.89 -0.45
N ARG A 494 3.18 -41.61 -0.12
CA ARG A 494 2.93 -41.11 1.25
C ARG A 494 1.45 -41.15 1.64
N GLU A 495 0.53 -40.91 0.71
CA GLU A 495 -0.91 -41.04 0.92
C GLU A 495 -1.34 -42.50 1.10
N GLU A 496 -0.79 -43.41 0.31
CA GLU A 496 -1.03 -44.86 0.45
C GLU A 496 -0.50 -45.38 1.80
N MET A 497 0.72 -45.01 2.19
CA MET A 497 1.26 -45.34 3.51
C MET A 497 0.41 -44.77 4.64
N LEU A 498 -0.15 -43.56 4.46
CA LEU A 498 -1.05 -42.96 5.44
C LEU A 498 -2.37 -43.74 5.55
N ALA A 499 -2.98 -44.12 4.42
CA ALA A 499 -4.20 -44.91 4.38
C ALA A 499 -4.01 -46.29 5.03
N ILE A 500 -2.89 -46.95 4.78
CA ILE A 500 -2.53 -48.24 5.42
C ILE A 500 -2.29 -48.06 6.92
N TYR A 501 -1.59 -46.99 7.32
CA TYR A 501 -1.33 -46.72 8.73
C TYR A 501 -2.63 -46.45 9.51
N GLU A 502 -3.57 -45.72 8.92
CA GLU A 502 -4.86 -45.40 9.52
C GLU A 502 -5.91 -46.51 9.35
N SER A 503 -5.58 -47.60 8.63
CA SER A 503 -6.50 -48.70 8.40
C SER A 503 -6.94 -49.37 9.70
N PRO A 504 -8.17 -49.95 9.74
CA PRO A 504 -8.63 -50.72 10.89
C PRO A 504 -7.78 -51.96 11.20
N SER A 505 -7.09 -52.52 10.19
CA SER A 505 -6.18 -53.66 10.34
C SER A 505 -4.83 -53.29 10.97
N SER A 506 -4.44 -52.02 10.94
CA SER A 506 -3.23 -51.50 11.58
C SER A 506 -3.52 -51.02 12.99
N LEU A 507 -3.41 -51.92 13.97
CA LEU A 507 -3.87 -51.68 15.33
C LEU A 507 -2.87 -50.87 16.17
N PRO A 508 -3.32 -49.89 16.96
CA PRO A 508 -2.49 -49.29 18.00
C PRO A 508 -1.98 -50.36 18.99
N VAL A 509 -0.73 -50.23 19.44
CA VAL A 509 -0.08 -51.19 20.36
C VAL A 509 -0.96 -51.60 21.57
N PRO A 510 -1.66 -50.68 22.27
CA PRO A 510 -2.51 -51.07 23.39
C PRO A 510 -3.69 -51.95 22.98
N LEU A 511 -4.26 -51.73 21.79
CA LEU A 511 -5.40 -52.50 21.29
C LEU A 511 -4.95 -53.89 20.82
N PHE A 512 -3.82 -53.97 20.10
CA PHE A 512 -3.21 -55.25 19.72
C PHE A 512 -2.89 -56.11 20.95
N GLY A 513 -2.31 -55.50 22.00
CA GLY A 513 -2.02 -56.20 23.25
C GLY A 513 -3.26 -56.83 23.90
N LYS A 514 -4.38 -56.09 23.95
CA LYS A 514 -5.66 -56.61 24.46
C LYS A 514 -6.12 -57.84 23.68
N LEU A 515 -6.06 -57.80 22.35
CA LEU A 515 -6.48 -58.92 21.50
C LEU A 515 -5.52 -60.13 21.60
N ALA A 516 -4.23 -59.87 21.81
CA ALA A 516 -3.22 -60.91 22.01
C ALA A 516 -3.18 -61.49 23.44
N GLY A 517 -4.00 -60.97 24.37
CA GLY A 517 -3.97 -61.37 25.79
C GLY A 517 -2.69 -60.94 26.52
N LYS A 518 -2.00 -59.90 26.06
CA LYS A 518 -0.71 -59.41 26.57
C LYS A 518 -0.80 -57.96 27.03
N SER A 519 0.03 -57.58 28.01
CA SER A 519 0.11 -56.17 28.43
C SER A 519 0.82 -55.31 27.39
N LYS A 520 0.53 -54.00 27.38
CA LYS A 520 1.20 -53.01 26.51
C LYS A 520 2.74 -53.10 26.62
N ASP A 521 3.26 -53.27 27.84
CA ASP A 521 4.70 -53.36 28.09
C ASP A 521 5.31 -54.67 27.59
N GLN A 522 4.53 -55.75 27.54
CA GLN A 522 4.95 -57.00 26.93
C GLN A 522 5.04 -56.87 25.41
N ILE A 523 4.05 -56.23 24.76
CA ILE A 523 4.09 -55.96 23.32
C ILE A 523 5.26 -55.03 22.97
N ASN A 524 5.49 -53.96 23.73
CA ASN A 524 6.63 -53.07 23.52
C ASN A 524 7.98 -53.79 23.65
N ARG A 525 8.11 -54.75 24.59
CA ARG A 525 9.30 -55.59 24.70
C ARG A 525 9.47 -56.53 23.50
N GLU A 526 8.39 -57.09 22.99
CA GLU A 526 8.41 -57.94 21.79
C GLU A 526 8.78 -57.15 20.52
N LEU A 527 8.27 -55.92 20.38
CA LEU A 527 8.65 -55.00 19.31
C LEU A 527 10.15 -54.65 19.37
N LYS A 528 10.66 -54.27 20.55
CA LYS A 528 12.09 -53.98 20.76
C LYS A 528 12.98 -55.20 20.51
N ALA A 529 12.48 -56.41 20.79
CA ALA A 529 13.19 -57.65 20.55
C ALA A 529 13.08 -58.15 19.09
N GLY A 530 12.44 -57.39 18.19
CA GLY A 530 12.24 -57.77 16.79
C GLY A 530 11.34 -59.00 16.61
N LYS A 531 10.45 -59.27 17.57
CA LYS A 531 9.53 -60.43 17.53
C LYS A 531 8.19 -60.10 16.87
N LEU A 532 7.84 -58.82 16.75
CA LEU A 532 6.62 -58.32 16.13
C LEU A 532 6.99 -57.25 15.10
N LEU A 533 6.32 -57.27 13.95
CA LEU A 533 6.43 -56.22 12.93
C LEU A 533 5.52 -55.05 13.32
N SER A 534 6.02 -53.82 13.26
CA SER A 534 5.20 -52.62 13.41
C SER A 534 5.48 -51.62 12.32
N ILE A 535 4.44 -50.96 11.80
CA ILE A 535 4.56 -49.83 10.89
C ILE A 535 4.46 -48.51 11.65
N SER A 536 5.19 -47.50 11.20
CA SER A 536 5.18 -46.15 11.79
C SER A 536 5.28 -45.07 10.71
N LEU A 537 4.57 -43.96 10.91
CA LEU A 537 4.58 -42.83 9.98
C LEU A 537 4.94 -41.54 10.73
N GLY A 538 6.18 -41.06 10.57
CA GLY A 538 6.70 -39.89 11.28
C GLY A 538 6.53 -40.00 12.79
N ASN A 539 6.01 -38.95 13.43
CA ASN A 539 5.84 -38.88 14.89
C ASN A 539 4.51 -39.46 15.39
N ARG A 540 3.76 -40.20 14.55
CA ARG A 540 2.39 -40.67 14.88
C ARG A 540 2.36 -41.92 15.76
N GLY A 541 3.51 -42.53 16.05
CA GLY A 541 3.62 -43.73 16.88
C GLY A 541 3.54 -45.04 16.07
N GLN A 542 3.75 -46.18 16.75
CA GLN A 542 3.78 -47.50 16.13
C GLN A 542 2.39 -48.15 16.10
N ARG A 543 2.10 -48.86 14.99
CA ARG A 543 0.92 -49.70 14.82
C ARG A 543 1.33 -51.10 14.39
N VAL A 544 0.62 -52.11 14.88
CA VAL A 544 0.90 -53.53 14.65
C VAL A 544 -0.23 -54.11 13.81
N PRO A 545 0.06 -54.65 12.61
CA PRO A 545 -0.93 -55.30 11.79
C PRO A 545 -1.62 -56.48 12.50
N ASP A 546 -2.95 -56.51 12.47
CA ASP A 546 -3.81 -57.48 13.14
C ASP A 546 -3.60 -58.93 12.70
N TRP A 547 -3.19 -59.16 11.44
CA TRP A 547 -2.90 -60.49 10.91
C TRP A 547 -1.77 -61.20 11.68
N GLN A 548 -0.95 -60.48 12.45
CA GLN A 548 0.04 -61.08 13.36
C GLN A 548 -0.57 -61.72 14.62
N LEU A 549 -1.89 -61.58 14.84
CA LEU A 549 -2.61 -62.38 15.83
C LEU A 549 -2.77 -63.84 15.37
N VAL A 550 -2.65 -64.10 14.05
CA VAL A 550 -2.68 -65.45 13.48
C VAL A 550 -1.29 -66.08 13.62
N PRO A 551 -1.12 -67.19 14.36
CA PRO A 551 0.21 -67.74 14.67
C PRO A 551 1.07 -68.06 13.46
N LEU A 552 0.45 -68.54 12.37
CA LEU A 552 1.16 -68.89 11.14
C LEU A 552 1.69 -67.64 10.40
N LYS A 553 0.87 -66.59 10.28
CA LYS A 553 1.27 -65.32 9.64
C LYS A 553 2.30 -64.58 10.49
N HIS A 554 2.18 -64.65 11.81
CA HIS A 554 3.18 -64.15 12.74
C HIS A 554 4.54 -64.87 12.59
N LYS A 555 4.51 -66.20 12.47
CA LYS A 555 5.72 -67.01 12.24
C LYS A 555 6.38 -66.64 10.91
N LEU A 556 5.60 -66.41 9.84
CA LEU A 556 6.09 -65.94 8.55
C LEU A 556 6.81 -64.58 8.69
N ALA A 557 6.19 -63.60 9.35
CA ALA A 557 6.81 -62.30 9.59
C ALA A 557 8.11 -62.41 10.40
N GLN A 558 8.15 -63.25 11.44
CA GLN A 558 9.36 -63.46 12.24
C GLN A 558 10.51 -64.06 11.43
N VAL A 559 10.22 -64.97 10.50
CA VAL A 559 11.24 -65.56 9.62
C VAL A 559 11.85 -64.46 8.73
N LEU A 560 11.01 -63.63 8.11
CA LEU A 560 11.50 -62.51 7.28
C LEU A 560 12.28 -61.47 8.09
N MET A 561 11.79 -61.07 9.26
CA MET A 561 12.49 -60.12 10.13
C MET A 561 13.88 -60.62 10.56
N ARG A 562 14.06 -61.93 10.72
CA ARG A 562 15.37 -62.54 11.04
C ARG A 562 16.29 -62.63 9.82
N GLN A 563 15.72 -62.90 8.65
CA GLN A 563 16.46 -63.04 7.40
C GLN A 563 16.90 -61.69 6.84
N TYR A 564 16.13 -60.62 7.10
CA TYR A 564 16.38 -59.25 6.63
C TYR A 564 16.46 -58.24 7.79
N PRO A 565 17.51 -58.29 8.62
CA PRO A 565 17.63 -57.38 9.77
C PRO A 565 17.84 -55.91 9.39
N GLN A 566 18.18 -55.61 8.13
CA GLN A 566 18.43 -54.26 7.61
C GLN A 566 17.23 -53.66 6.84
N ALA A 567 16.20 -54.45 6.55
CA ALA A 567 15.02 -53.98 5.82
C ALA A 567 14.15 -53.07 6.70
N ASP A 568 13.57 -52.03 6.11
CA ASP A 568 12.66 -51.16 6.85
C ASP A 568 11.32 -51.86 7.15
N SER A 569 10.58 -51.38 8.14
CA SER A 569 9.33 -52.04 8.55
C SER A 569 8.20 -51.98 7.50
N TRP A 570 8.21 -50.96 6.63
CA TRP A 570 7.30 -50.82 5.49
C TRP A 570 7.70 -51.72 4.32
N GLU A 571 8.98 -51.95 4.08
CA GLU A 571 9.49 -52.94 3.12
C GLU A 571 9.05 -54.34 3.51
N LEU A 572 9.29 -54.73 4.77
CA LEU A 572 8.84 -56.02 5.29
C LEU A 572 7.31 -56.18 5.25
N TYR A 573 6.58 -55.09 5.54
CA TYR A 573 5.13 -55.09 5.40
C TYR A 573 4.71 -55.32 3.95
N ARG A 574 5.29 -54.60 2.98
CA ARG A 574 4.99 -54.76 1.55
C ARG A 574 5.32 -56.16 1.05
N MET A 575 6.47 -56.73 1.41
CA MET A 575 6.83 -58.11 1.04
C MET A 575 5.80 -59.14 1.52
N LEU A 576 5.13 -58.87 2.65
CA LEU A 576 4.13 -59.75 3.23
C LEU A 576 2.74 -59.56 2.62
N THR A 577 2.36 -58.31 2.30
CA THR A 577 0.99 -57.94 1.93
C THR A 577 0.77 -57.66 0.45
N GLN A 578 1.82 -57.42 -0.34
CA GLN A 578 1.66 -57.18 -1.77
C GLN A 578 1.48 -58.51 -2.53
N PRO A 579 0.58 -58.54 -3.52
CA PRO A 579 0.49 -59.63 -4.47
C PRO A 579 1.83 -59.96 -5.12
N HIS A 580 2.17 -61.24 -5.22
CA HIS A 580 3.38 -61.69 -5.93
C HIS A 580 3.01 -62.60 -7.11
N PRO A 581 3.56 -62.39 -8.33
CA PRO A 581 3.23 -63.20 -9.51
C PRO A 581 3.46 -64.70 -9.29
N ASP A 582 4.58 -65.08 -8.67
CA ASP A 582 4.92 -66.47 -8.37
C ASP A 582 4.07 -67.10 -7.24
N LEU A 583 3.22 -66.30 -6.57
CA LEU A 583 2.20 -66.76 -5.62
C LEU A 583 0.79 -66.75 -6.24
N GLY A 584 0.69 -66.56 -7.57
CA GLY A 584 -0.57 -66.44 -8.30
C GLY A 584 -1.29 -65.14 -7.97
N ASP A 585 -0.55 -64.02 -7.95
CA ASP A 585 -1.04 -62.67 -7.65
C ASP A 585 -1.76 -62.55 -6.29
N ARG A 586 -1.31 -63.34 -5.31
CA ARG A 586 -1.80 -63.28 -3.92
C ARG A 586 -0.69 -62.87 -2.95
N ALA A 587 -1.09 -62.23 -1.86
CA ALA A 587 -0.18 -61.84 -0.79
C ALA A 587 0.35 -63.07 -0.03
N ALA A 588 1.61 -63.00 0.42
CA ALA A 588 2.25 -64.07 1.18
C ALA A 588 1.46 -64.43 2.44
N ILE A 589 0.89 -63.42 3.12
CA ILE A 589 0.08 -63.62 4.32
C ILE A 589 -1.24 -64.37 4.05
N ASP A 590 -1.71 -64.46 2.82
CA ASP A 590 -3.00 -65.08 2.48
C ASP A 590 -2.84 -66.51 1.95
N ILE A 591 -1.68 -66.86 1.41
CA ILE A 591 -1.39 -68.18 0.85
C ILE A 591 -0.57 -69.09 1.77
N VAL A 592 0.01 -68.54 2.84
CA VAL A 592 0.86 -69.29 3.75
C VAL A 592 0.08 -70.40 4.48
N THR A 593 0.62 -71.61 4.41
CA THR A 593 0.16 -72.83 5.07
C THR A 593 1.34 -73.49 5.79
N PRO A 594 1.11 -74.41 6.75
CA PRO A 594 2.21 -75.08 7.45
C PRO A 594 3.16 -75.86 6.53
N SER A 595 2.68 -76.35 5.39
CA SER A 595 3.46 -77.15 4.43
C SER A 595 4.21 -76.33 3.38
N ASN A 596 3.83 -75.07 3.14
CA ASN A 596 4.45 -74.22 2.10
C ASN A 596 5.26 -73.03 2.66
N LEU A 597 5.36 -72.87 3.98
CA LEU A 597 6.04 -71.74 4.63
C LEU A 597 7.44 -71.47 4.06
N GLY A 598 8.27 -72.52 3.91
CA GLY A 598 9.64 -72.37 3.39
C GLY A 598 9.68 -71.91 1.93
N MET A 599 8.76 -72.41 1.10
CA MET A 599 8.62 -72.01 -0.29
C MET A 599 8.15 -70.56 -0.41
N VAL A 600 7.13 -70.16 0.36
CA VAL A 600 6.61 -68.77 0.37
C VAL A 600 7.70 -67.79 0.79
N VAL A 601 8.50 -68.13 1.81
CA VAL A 601 9.64 -67.31 2.24
C VAL A 601 10.67 -67.19 1.13
N GLN A 602 11.04 -68.29 0.46
CA GLN A 602 12.01 -68.25 -0.64
C GLN A 602 11.53 -67.40 -1.83
N ILE A 603 10.24 -67.48 -2.18
CA ILE A 603 9.66 -66.74 -3.30
C ILE A 603 9.71 -65.23 -3.03
N ILE A 604 9.22 -64.78 -1.88
CA ILE A 604 9.22 -63.34 -1.55
C ILE A 604 10.62 -62.79 -1.20
N ALA A 605 11.56 -63.67 -0.83
CA ALA A 605 12.95 -63.34 -0.55
C ALA A 605 13.84 -63.26 -1.82
N GLY A 606 13.41 -63.88 -2.93
CA GLY A 606 14.24 -64.22 -4.08
C GLY A 606 14.15 -63.29 -5.30
N SER A 607 13.48 -62.13 -5.20
CA SER A 607 13.40 -61.17 -6.30
C SER A 607 14.27 -59.95 -6.05
N GLU A 608 15.40 -59.86 -6.74
CA GLU A 608 15.95 -58.56 -7.15
C GLU A 608 14.86 -57.78 -7.92
N PRO A 609 14.80 -56.43 -7.82
CA PRO A 609 13.71 -55.66 -8.38
C PRO A 609 13.72 -55.74 -9.92
N HIS A 610 12.85 -56.57 -10.48
CA HIS A 610 12.62 -56.59 -11.92
C HIS A 610 11.97 -55.27 -12.36
N ALA A 611 12.71 -54.61 -13.25
CA ALA A 611 12.33 -53.44 -14.00
C ALA A 611 10.94 -53.59 -14.64
N ASN A 612 10.01 -52.75 -14.21
CA ASN A 612 8.94 -52.22 -15.04
C ASN A 612 8.61 -50.80 -14.55
N ALA A 613 9.56 -49.89 -14.80
CA ALA A 613 9.29 -48.46 -14.80
C ALA A 613 9.01 -48.04 -16.25
N PRO A 614 8.03 -47.16 -16.52
CA PRO A 614 7.87 -46.57 -17.84
C PRO A 614 9.14 -45.78 -18.20
N GLU A 615 9.52 -45.87 -19.48
CA GLU A 615 10.65 -45.20 -20.12
C GLU A 615 10.90 -43.78 -19.57
N VAL A 616 11.98 -43.60 -18.80
CA VAL A 616 12.56 -42.29 -18.53
C VAL A 616 13.41 -41.95 -19.74
N VAL A 617 12.88 -41.10 -20.62
CA VAL A 617 13.64 -40.45 -21.68
C VAL A 617 14.78 -39.65 -21.02
N PRO A 618 16.06 -39.94 -21.30
CA PRO A 618 17.16 -39.14 -20.75
C PRO A 618 17.11 -37.73 -21.37
N PRO A 619 17.41 -36.67 -20.60
CA PRO A 619 17.49 -35.33 -21.17
C PRO A 619 18.59 -35.31 -22.23
N ARG A 620 18.23 -34.89 -23.45
CA ARG A 620 19.19 -34.68 -24.54
C ARG A 620 20.32 -33.78 -24.05
N PRO A 621 21.59 -34.13 -24.29
CA PRO A 621 22.69 -33.22 -24.01
C PRO A 621 22.51 -31.96 -24.87
N ILE A 622 22.60 -30.79 -24.23
CA ILE A 622 22.64 -29.49 -24.88
C ILE A 622 23.88 -29.47 -25.78
N SER A 623 23.72 -29.19 -27.09
CA SER A 623 24.86 -29.11 -28.00
C SER A 623 25.84 -28.02 -27.57
N GLU A 624 27.13 -28.25 -27.78
CA GLU A 624 28.20 -27.31 -27.43
C GLU A 624 28.06 -25.93 -28.10
N GLU A 625 27.30 -25.83 -29.19
CA GLU A 625 26.98 -24.55 -29.86
C GLU A 625 26.12 -23.62 -28.98
N VAL A 626 25.29 -24.15 -28.08
CA VAL A 626 24.47 -23.33 -27.17
C VAL A 626 25.28 -22.84 -25.96
N ARG A 627 26.40 -23.49 -25.62
CA ARG A 627 27.27 -23.09 -24.49
C ARG A 627 28.22 -21.93 -24.83
N GLN A 628 28.41 -21.57 -26.10
CA GLN A 628 29.29 -20.46 -26.48
C GLN A 628 28.56 -19.12 -26.75
N SER A 629 27.23 -19.09 -26.74
CA SER A 629 26.45 -17.85 -26.92
C SER A 629 26.07 -17.14 -25.60
N VAL A 630 26.53 -17.64 -24.45
CA VAL A 630 26.36 -16.97 -23.13
C VAL A 630 27.71 -17.01 -22.40
N ARG A 631 28.65 -16.21 -22.88
CA ARG A 631 29.78 -15.68 -22.12
C ARG A 631 29.91 -14.20 -22.42
#